data_AF-L0RV42-F1
#
_entry.id   AF-L0RV42-F1
#
_cell.length_a   1.000
_cell.length_b   1.000
_cell.length_c   1.000
_cell.angle_alpha   90.00
_cell.angle_beta   90.00
_cell.angle_gamma   90.00
#
_symmetry.space_group_name_H-M   'P 1'
#
loop_
_entity.id
_entity.type
_entity.pdbx_description
1 polymer ?
#
loop_
_entity_poly.entity_id
_entity_poly.type
_entity_poly.pdbx_seq_one_letter_code
_entity_poly.pdbx_strand_id
1 'polypeptide(L)'
;MNITITKYFEINPFYNEKVSNIPGNKIALIIIGAIFIVIGLLFFLYYIKISIKKLREFKERQLQTYYNDNPKKTHLPYERTGLYIPSWERVKFNFPLFFGILVIFIGVAFIAGNTLSTL
;
A
#
# COMPACT_ATOMS: atom_id res chain seq x y z
N MET A 1 -37.19 -29.08 9.93
CA MET A 1 -36.52 -28.03 10.70
C MET A 1 -35.48 -27.32 9.82
N ASN A 2 -35.90 -26.70 8.70
CA ASN A 2 -35.02 -26.02 7.73
C ASN A 2 -35.58 -24.67 7.25
N ILE A 3 -36.82 -24.33 7.64
CA ILE A 3 -37.55 -23.17 7.11
C ILE A 3 -37.22 -21.90 7.90
N THR A 4 -36.86 -22.04 9.17
CA THR A 4 -36.57 -20.89 10.05
C THR A 4 -35.22 -20.25 9.70
N ILE A 5 -34.23 -21.05 9.30
CA ILE A 5 -32.85 -20.58 9.02
C ILE A 5 -32.81 -19.74 7.73
N THR A 6 -33.54 -20.14 6.69
CA THR A 6 -33.64 -19.38 5.42
C THR A 6 -34.28 -18.02 5.62
N LYS A 7 -35.30 -17.92 6.49
CA LYS A 7 -35.90 -16.62 6.82
C LYS A 7 -34.89 -15.65 7.42
N TYR A 8 -34.03 -16.09 8.35
CA TYR A 8 -33.03 -15.20 8.96
C TYR A 8 -32.00 -14.66 7.97
N PHE A 9 -31.66 -15.40 6.91
CA PHE A 9 -30.81 -14.90 5.83
C PHE A 9 -31.53 -13.83 4.99
N GLU A 10 -32.82 -14.00 4.72
CA GLU A 10 -33.62 -13.09 3.89
C GLU A 10 -33.94 -11.74 4.54
N ILE A 11 -33.95 -11.64 5.87
CA ILE A 11 -34.21 -10.36 6.58
C ILE A 11 -32.94 -9.59 6.88
N ASN A 12 -31.78 -10.18 6.67
CA ASN A 12 -30.52 -9.58 7.07
C ASN A 12 -30.09 -8.57 6.00
N PRO A 13 -30.00 -7.25 6.31
CA PRO A 13 -29.61 -6.25 5.32
C PRO A 13 -28.20 -6.52 4.77
N PHE A 14 -27.32 -7.18 5.53
CA PHE A 14 -25.97 -7.54 5.10
C PHE A 14 -25.94 -8.48 3.87
N TYR A 15 -26.93 -9.36 3.70
CA TYR A 15 -26.96 -10.32 2.57
C TYR A 15 -27.83 -9.86 1.38
N ASN A 16 -28.60 -8.78 1.55
CA ASN A 16 -29.53 -8.29 0.53
C ASN A 16 -29.02 -7.07 -0.23
N GLU A 17 -27.89 -6.49 0.15
CA GLU A 17 -27.29 -5.42 -0.63
C GLU A 17 -26.70 -5.98 -1.93
N LYS A 18 -27.45 -5.80 -3.03
CA LYS A 18 -26.92 -6.05 -4.37
C LYS A 18 -25.72 -5.13 -4.57
N VAL A 19 -24.57 -5.74 -4.85
CA VAL A 19 -23.35 -5.03 -5.21
C VAL A 19 -23.67 -3.96 -6.24
N SER A 20 -23.43 -2.69 -5.89
CA SER A 20 -23.74 -1.59 -6.78
C SER A 20 -22.75 -1.61 -7.94
N ASN A 21 -23.28 -1.80 -9.15
CA ASN A 21 -22.49 -1.69 -10.38
C ASN A 21 -22.01 -0.24 -10.50
N ILE A 22 -20.76 -0.07 -10.88
CA ILE A 22 -20.21 1.26 -11.17
C ILE A 22 -20.87 1.75 -12.48
N PRO A 23 -21.60 2.88 -12.46
CA PRO A 23 -22.26 3.38 -13.67
C PRO A 23 -21.20 3.85 -14.68
N GLY A 24 -21.24 3.29 -15.90
CA GLY A 24 -20.33 3.70 -16.97
C GLY A 24 -20.23 2.71 -18.13
N ASN A 25 -19.56 3.13 -19.21
CA ASN A 25 -19.22 2.24 -20.31
C ASN A 25 -18.14 1.24 -19.84
N LYS A 26 -18.44 -0.07 -19.94
CA LYS A 26 -17.54 -1.14 -19.51
C LYS A 26 -16.14 -1.02 -20.11
N ILE A 27 -16.02 -0.64 -21.38
CA ILE A 27 -14.73 -0.47 -22.05
C ILE A 27 -13.93 0.67 -21.41
N ALA A 28 -14.59 1.79 -21.11
CA ALA A 28 -13.95 2.92 -20.45
C ALA A 28 -13.47 2.57 -19.04
N LEU A 29 -14.27 1.81 -18.27
CA LEU A 29 -13.89 1.33 -16.94
C LEU A 29 -12.67 0.42 -16.98
N ILE A 30 -12.59 -0.49 -17.96
CA ILE A 30 -11.42 -1.36 -18.17
C ILE A 30 -10.17 -0.53 -18.50
N ILE A 31 -10.28 0.45 -19.40
CA ILE A 31 -9.15 1.31 -19.79
C ILE A 31 -8.63 2.10 -18.58
N ILE A 32 -9.54 2.74 -17.83
CA ILE A 32 -9.19 3.50 -16.63
C ILE A 32 -8.54 2.59 -15.58
N GLY A 33 -9.12 1.42 -15.34
CA GLY A 33 -8.56 0.45 -14.40
C GLY A 33 -7.17 -0.04 -14.80
N ALA A 34 -6.94 -0.31 -16.08
CA ALA A 34 -5.63 -0.68 -16.60
C ALA A 34 -4.59 0.45 -16.41
N ILE A 35 -4.96 1.71 -16.62
CA ILE A 35 -4.10 2.87 -16.37
C ILE A 35 -3.70 2.93 -14.90
N PHE A 36 -4.65 2.77 -13.97
CA PHE A 36 -4.36 2.74 -12.54
C PHE A 36 -3.39 1.61 -12.19
N ILE A 37 -3.58 0.40 -12.72
CA ILE A 37 -2.64 -0.71 -12.48
C ILE A 37 -1.23 -0.35 -12.96
N VAL A 38 -1.09 0.21 -14.16
CA VAL A 38 0.22 0.65 -14.68
C VAL A 38 0.85 1.69 -13.76
N ILE A 39 0.09 2.69 -13.30
CA ILE A 39 0.57 3.71 -12.36
C ILE A 39 1.04 3.05 -11.04
N GLY A 40 0.26 2.11 -10.50
CA GLY A 40 0.63 1.40 -9.27
C GLY A 40 1.92 0.58 -9.41
N LEU A 41 2.14 -0.04 -10.58
CA LEU A 41 3.40 -0.71 -10.91
C LEU A 41 4.57 0.27 -10.98
N LEU A 42 4.37 1.47 -11.55
CA LEU A 42 5.40 2.51 -11.58
C LEU A 42 5.78 2.97 -10.16
N PHE A 43 4.82 3.09 -9.25
CA PHE A 43 5.10 3.36 -7.83
C PHE A 43 5.94 2.25 -7.17
N PHE A 44 5.69 0.99 -7.50
CA PHE A 44 6.46 -0.14 -6.99
C PHE A 44 7.91 -0.13 -7.53
N LEU A 45 8.08 0.16 -8.82
CA LEU A 45 9.40 0.34 -9.43
C LEU A 45 10.16 1.52 -8.79
N TYR A 46 9.47 2.62 -8.53
CA TYR A 46 10.03 3.78 -7.83
C TYR A 46 10.47 3.40 -6.40
N TYR A 47 9.65 2.65 -5.67
CA TYR A 47 9.97 2.17 -4.34
C TYR A 47 11.28 1.38 -4.33
N ILE A 48 11.39 0.37 -5.19
CA ILE A 48 12.54 -0.53 -5.24
C ILE A 48 13.81 0.24 -5.65
N LYS A 49 13.74 1.04 -6.72
CA LYS A 49 14.95 1.67 -7.29
C LYS A 49 15.40 2.91 -6.54
N ILE A 50 14.46 3.73 -6.08
CA ILE A 50 14.77 5.06 -5.56
C ILE A 50 14.58 5.10 -4.04
N SER A 51 13.45 4.63 -3.52
CA SER A 51 13.14 4.81 -2.11
C SER A 51 14.08 4.01 -1.19
N ILE A 52 14.32 2.73 -1.51
CA ILE A 52 15.25 1.88 -0.75
C ILE A 52 16.67 2.46 -0.78
N LYS A 53 17.11 2.97 -1.94
CA LYS A 53 18.43 3.61 -2.07
C LYS A 53 18.55 4.84 -1.16
N LYS A 54 17.56 5.74 -1.19
CA LYS A 54 17.55 6.94 -0.34
C LYS A 54 17.48 6.61 1.15
N LEU A 55 16.79 5.54 1.53
CA LEU A 55 16.76 5.06 2.91
C LEU A 55 18.15 4.62 3.38
N ARG A 56 18.89 3.89 2.52
CA ARG A 56 20.27 3.49 2.83
C ARG A 56 21.18 4.71 2.97
N GLU A 57 21.11 5.66 2.04
CA GLU A 57 21.86 6.92 2.11
C GLU A 57 21.51 7.75 3.36
N PHE A 58 20.26 7.69 3.83
CA PHE A 58 19.86 8.32 5.09
C PHE A 58 20.55 7.67 6.30
N LYS A 59 20.53 6.33 6.37
CA LYS A 59 21.22 5.59 7.43
C LYS A 59 22.72 5.84 7.42
N GLU A 60 23.34 5.85 6.25
CA GLU A 60 24.78 6.11 6.08
C GLU A 60 25.16 7.51 6.58
N ARG A 61 24.34 8.52 6.27
CA ARG A 61 24.57 9.89 6.79
C ARG A 61 24.45 9.98 8.30
N GLN A 62 23.43 9.36 8.89
CA GLN A 62 23.29 9.29 10.35
C GLN A 62 24.50 8.58 11.00
N LEU A 63 24.98 7.50 10.36
CA LEU A 63 26.14 6.74 10.85
C LEU A 63 27.43 7.57 10.78
N GLN A 64 27.64 8.32 9.70
CA GLN A 64 28.77 9.24 9.57
C GLN A 64 28.75 10.32 10.66
N THR A 65 27.59 10.92 10.92
CA THR A 65 27.45 11.90 12.02
C THR A 65 27.79 11.23 13.37
N TYR A 66 27.26 10.04 13.63
CA TYR A 66 27.56 9.30 14.84
C TYR A 66 29.06 9.00 15.01
N TYR A 67 29.77 8.67 13.94
CA TYR A 67 31.22 8.44 13.96
C TYR A 67 32.02 9.71 14.24
N ASN A 68 31.60 10.85 13.71
CA ASN A 68 32.24 12.14 14.00
C ASN A 68 32.09 12.49 15.49
N ASP A 69 30.93 12.20 16.08
CA ASP A 69 30.66 12.45 17.50
C ASP A 69 31.29 11.38 18.40
N ASN A 70 31.57 10.18 17.87
CA ASN A 70 32.10 9.03 18.60
C ASN A 70 33.29 8.38 17.88
N PRO A 71 34.45 9.05 17.79
CA PRO A 71 35.59 8.58 16.99
C PRO A 71 36.16 7.23 17.44
N LYS A 72 35.92 6.81 18.70
CA LYS A 72 36.33 5.50 19.22
C LYS A 72 35.43 4.34 18.76
N LYS A 73 34.28 4.63 18.15
CA LYS A 73 33.21 3.67 17.83
C LYS A 73 32.93 3.55 16.31
N THR A 74 33.91 3.90 15.48
CA THR A 74 33.82 3.92 14.00
C THR A 74 33.63 2.53 13.35
N HIS A 75 33.83 1.46 14.10
CA HIS A 75 33.68 0.07 13.63
C HIS A 75 32.26 -0.48 13.83
N LEU A 76 31.36 0.26 14.50
CA LEU A 76 30.03 -0.25 14.86
C LEU A 76 29.04 -0.10 13.70
N PRO A 77 28.40 -1.18 13.23
CA PRO A 77 27.34 -1.08 12.22
C PRO A 77 26.13 -0.32 12.78
N TYR A 78 25.32 0.25 11.88
CA TYR A 78 24.14 1.07 12.22
C TYR A 78 23.21 0.39 13.24
N GLU A 79 23.00 -0.91 13.11
CA GLU A 79 22.12 -1.70 13.98
C GLU A 79 22.64 -1.77 15.43
N ARG A 80 23.92 -1.50 15.67
CA ARG A 80 24.57 -1.53 16.99
C ARG A 80 24.84 -0.15 17.58
N THR A 81 24.57 0.94 16.86
CA THR A 81 24.77 2.30 17.37
C THR A 81 23.58 2.82 18.19
N GLY A 82 22.44 2.12 18.16
CA GLY A 82 21.19 2.58 18.78
C GLY A 82 20.50 3.69 17.98
N LEU A 83 21.03 4.03 16.80
CA LEU A 83 20.38 4.93 15.86
C LEU A 83 19.10 4.30 15.33
N TYR A 84 18.07 5.12 15.16
CA TYR A 84 16.81 4.70 14.58
C TYR A 84 16.36 5.68 13.50
N ILE A 85 15.55 5.16 12.57
CA ILE A 85 14.91 5.98 11.56
C ILE A 85 13.67 6.60 12.19
N PRO A 86 13.55 7.95 12.20
CA PRO A 86 12.37 8.61 12.70
C PRO A 86 11.09 8.13 12.01
N SER A 87 9.97 8.07 12.73
CA SER A 87 8.70 7.57 12.18
C SER A 87 8.27 8.28 10.90
N TRP A 88 8.49 9.59 10.82
CA TRP A 88 8.16 10.37 9.61
C TRP A 88 8.97 9.96 8.38
N GLU A 89 10.27 9.70 8.55
CA GLU A 89 11.12 9.21 7.45
C GLU A 89 10.70 7.81 7.02
N ARG A 90 10.32 6.92 7.96
CA ARG A 90 9.76 5.60 7.61
C ARG A 90 8.51 5.73 6.75
N VAL A 91 7.59 6.62 7.09
CA VAL A 91 6.38 6.86 6.29
C VAL A 91 6.77 7.37 4.90
N LYS A 92 7.65 8.37 4.81
CA LYS A 92 8.11 8.94 3.54
C LYS A 92 8.72 7.90 2.60
N PHE A 93 9.55 7.00 3.11
CA PHE A 93 10.19 5.97 2.28
C PHE A 93 9.26 4.81 1.92
N ASN A 94 8.25 4.49 2.75
CA ASN A 94 7.28 3.45 2.46
C ASN A 94 6.04 3.94 1.71
N PHE A 95 5.84 5.25 1.62
CA PHE A 95 4.69 5.87 0.95
C PHE A 95 4.48 5.36 -0.49
N PRO A 96 5.51 5.23 -1.35
CA PRO A 96 5.31 4.72 -2.70
C PRO A 96 4.76 3.28 -2.73
N LEU A 97 5.15 2.44 -1.77
CA LEU A 97 4.62 1.07 -1.65
C LEU A 97 3.15 1.07 -1.26
N PHE A 98 2.77 1.88 -0.25
CA PHE A 98 1.38 2.00 0.18
C PHE A 98 0.47 2.53 -0.94
N PHE A 99 0.90 3.60 -1.63
CA PHE A 99 0.15 4.17 -2.74
C PHE A 99 0.09 3.24 -3.95
N GLY A 100 1.18 2.52 -4.25
CA GLY A 100 1.19 1.52 -5.31
C GLY A 100 0.13 0.45 -5.10
N ILE A 101 0.05 -0.10 -3.88
CA ILE A 101 -0.98 -1.10 -3.52
C ILE A 101 -2.38 -0.51 -3.63
N LEU A 102 -2.63 0.64 -3.00
CA LEU A 102 -3.94 1.31 -3.02
C LEU A 102 -4.43 1.56 -4.45
N VAL A 103 -3.56 2.08 -5.31
CA VAL A 103 -3.88 2.40 -6.70
C VAL A 103 -4.17 1.14 -7.52
N ILE A 104 -3.46 0.04 -7.28
CA ILE A 104 -3.76 -1.26 -7.92
C ILE A 104 -5.15 -1.75 -7.49
N PHE A 105 -5.48 -1.69 -6.20
CA PHE A 105 -6.81 -2.08 -5.71
C PHE A 105 -7.93 -1.27 -6.35
N ILE A 106 -7.73 0.04 -6.48
CA ILE A 106 -8.65 0.93 -7.21
C ILE A 106 -8.79 0.44 -8.65
N GLY A 107 -7.68 0.21 -9.36
CA GLY A 107 -7.71 -0.28 -10.74
C GLY A 107 -8.46 -1.59 -10.91
N VAL A 108 -8.27 -2.54 -9.98
CA VAL A 108 -9.01 -3.83 -9.95
C VAL A 108 -10.50 -3.61 -9.72
N ALA A 109 -10.89 -2.72 -8.81
CA ALA A 109 -12.31 -2.40 -8.58
C ALA A 109 -12.98 -1.81 -9.83
N PHE A 110 -12.29 -0.94 -10.56
CA PHE A 110 -12.78 -0.40 -11.83
C PHE A 110 -12.95 -1.48 -12.91
N ILE A 111 -12.00 -2.43 -13.03
CA ILE A 111 -12.11 -3.55 -13.98
C ILE A 111 -13.23 -4.52 -13.61
N ALA A 112 -13.38 -4.81 -12.31
CA ALA A 112 -14.43 -5.68 -11.81
C ALA A 112 -15.84 -5.10 -12.02
N GLY A 113 -15.95 -3.77 -12.20
CA GLY A 113 -17.22 -3.08 -12.45
C GLY A 113 -18.16 -3.02 -11.25
N ASN A 114 -17.69 -3.49 -10.09
CA ASN A 114 -18.41 -3.59 -8.84
C ASN A 114 -17.59 -2.94 -7.73
N THR A 115 -18.26 -2.20 -6.83
CA THR A 115 -17.63 -1.82 -5.56
C THR A 115 -17.34 -3.07 -4.74
N LEU A 116 -16.22 -3.10 -4.00
CA LEU A 116 -15.92 -4.19 -3.05
C LEU A 116 -17.04 -4.21 -2.00
N SER A 117 -18.08 -5.01 -2.23
CA SER A 117 -19.10 -5.30 -1.22
C SER A 117 -18.43 -6.13 -0.14
N THR A 118 -18.53 -5.65 1.09
CA THR A 118 -18.16 -6.43 2.29
C THR A 118 -18.98 -7.71 2.36
N LEU A 119 -18.34 -8.75 2.93
CA LEU A 119 -18.81 -10.13 3.16
C LEU A 119 -20.29 -10.27 3.53
#